data_AF-A0A368FVM4-F1
#
_entry.id   AF-A0A368FVM4-F1
#
_cell.length_a   1.000
_cell.length_b   1.000
_cell.length_c   1.000
_cell.angle_alpha   90.00
_cell.angle_beta   90.00
_cell.angle_gamma   90.00
#
_symmetry.space_group_name_H-M   'P 1'
#
loop_
_entity.id
_entity.type
_entity.pdbx_description
1 polymer ?
#
loop_
_entity_poly.entity_id
_entity_poly.type
_entity_poly.pdbx_seq_one_letter_code
_entity_poly.pdbx_strand_id
1 'polypeptide(L)'
;MSDLIDWSGCNERLLAGTRIQYNSRLPMGELHTNVKVHCESSSTTERMVLHHDEDAVTIEISMDLLYDIEELNDTLHQVVAHITPLRCHEICWQSSLMATAGLGNFEEDAPRECYCVDGTNSTTFLRHMKEYTVKRQDDGYELVVETELQEKHEEGFVTLSATNLVENEGKARSKTFSTKASNGTFRLPLLEDSIYAAQYQYTKVKPFHYTTKEHFLVETGSANSSHSSKPLIEAHFELDNHTVGEGETLHVPTVTLARGGPYSDREVQLHMRPFCEETNSSTWDFGGNQTSRKIDLTVAVCSNNPQAGFCNETGSYPECSPMLCYSTSVAIEGADYPSTVRCVNVTEQFPSGSRETSYLRSSVLLLIVFYHFCSY
;
A
#
# COMPACT_ATOMS: atom_id res chain seq x y z
N MET A 1 -14.28 53.05 -13.30
CA MET A 1 -14.64 52.17 -12.19
C MET A 1 -14.08 50.81 -12.56
N SER A 2 -13.14 50.27 -11.79
CA SER A 2 -12.57 48.95 -12.05
C SER A 2 -12.81 48.11 -10.80
N ASP A 3 -13.89 47.33 -10.85
CA ASP A 3 -14.12 46.26 -9.89
C ASP A 3 -13.05 45.20 -10.18
N LEU A 4 -12.17 44.93 -9.22
CA LEU A 4 -11.23 43.83 -9.33
C LEU A 4 -11.79 42.68 -8.49
N ILE A 5 -12.43 41.72 -9.14
CA ILE A 5 -12.74 40.44 -8.50
C ILE A 5 -11.47 39.59 -8.56
N ASP A 6 -10.89 39.37 -7.39
CA ASP A 6 -9.71 38.51 -7.23
C ASP A 6 -10.18 37.08 -7.02
N TRP A 7 -9.76 36.19 -7.91
CA TRP A 7 -10.10 34.77 -7.90
C TRP A 7 -8.90 33.97 -7.42
N SER A 8 -9.03 33.35 -6.25
CA SER A 8 -8.07 32.35 -5.78
C SER A 8 -8.84 31.13 -5.26
N GLY A 9 -8.52 29.96 -5.81
CA GLY A 9 -9.21 28.71 -5.47
C GLY A 9 -8.30 27.51 -5.64
N CYS A 10 -7.81 27.00 -4.51
CA CYS A 10 -7.33 25.62 -4.37
C CYS A 10 -8.19 24.98 -3.26
N ASN A 11 -8.77 23.80 -3.54
CA ASN A 11 -9.63 22.97 -2.67
C ASN A 11 -11.11 23.36 -2.60
N GLU A 12 -11.98 22.68 -3.38
CA GLU A 12 -13.45 22.59 -3.24
C GLU A 12 -14.25 23.92 -3.16
N ARG A 13 -13.56 25.05 -3.26
CA ARG A 13 -14.06 26.37 -2.90
C ARG A 13 -13.57 27.37 -3.93
N LEU A 14 -14.51 28.17 -4.42
CA LEU A 14 -14.20 29.39 -5.15
C LEU A 14 -14.46 30.58 -4.24
N LEU A 15 -13.46 31.45 -4.13
CA LEU A 15 -13.59 32.72 -3.44
C LEU A 15 -13.92 33.79 -4.47
N ALA A 16 -15.09 34.42 -4.30
CA ALA A 16 -15.48 35.60 -5.06
C ALA A 16 -15.45 36.80 -4.12
N GLY A 17 -14.63 37.81 -4.42
CA GLY A 17 -14.50 39.00 -3.60
C GLY A 17 -14.72 40.28 -4.40
N THR A 18 -15.30 41.30 -3.78
CA THR A 18 -15.38 42.65 -4.37
C THR A 18 -14.53 43.63 -3.57
N ARG A 19 -13.74 44.46 -4.26
CA ARG A 19 -12.83 45.43 -3.64
C ARG A 19 -12.94 46.78 -4.34
N ILE A 20 -12.93 47.85 -3.54
CA ILE A 20 -12.89 49.23 -4.03
C ILE A 20 -11.43 49.72 -4.15
N GLN A 21 -11.01 50.14 -5.34
CA GLN A 21 -9.72 50.82 -5.58
C GLN A 21 -9.95 52.28 -5.96
N TYR A 22 -10.19 53.16 -4.98
CA TYR A 22 -10.33 54.61 -5.22
C TYR A 22 -9.66 55.45 -4.13
N ASN A 23 -9.18 56.64 -4.53
CA ASN A 23 -8.55 57.62 -3.64
C ASN A 23 -9.54 58.36 -2.70
N SER A 24 -10.86 58.17 -2.85
CA SER A 24 -11.88 58.80 -2.02
C SER A 24 -13.17 57.99 -2.01
N ARG A 25 -13.66 57.61 -0.82
CA ARG A 25 -14.94 56.91 -0.63
C ARG A 25 -16.11 57.87 -0.71
N LEU A 26 -17.22 57.43 -1.31
CA LEU A 26 -18.49 58.16 -1.22
C LEU A 26 -19.03 58.01 0.20
N PRO A 27 -19.33 59.11 0.91
CA PRO A 27 -19.94 59.02 2.23
C PRO A 27 -21.35 58.40 2.10
N MET A 28 -21.64 57.37 2.90
CA MET A 28 -22.91 56.62 2.88
C MET A 28 -23.18 55.88 1.55
N GLY A 29 -22.13 55.56 0.78
CA GLY A 29 -22.25 54.71 -0.42
C GLY A 29 -22.15 53.22 -0.08
N GLU A 30 -22.95 52.40 -0.74
CA GLU A 30 -22.93 50.94 -0.66
C GLU A 30 -22.70 50.37 -2.06
N LEU A 31 -21.86 49.35 -2.17
CA LEU A 31 -21.69 48.59 -3.42
C LEU A 31 -22.44 47.27 -3.28
N HIS A 32 -23.46 47.08 -4.11
CA HIS A 32 -24.27 45.87 -4.13
C HIS A 32 -23.86 44.99 -5.29
N THR A 33 -23.49 43.75 -5.02
CA THR A 33 -23.06 42.83 -6.08
C THR A 33 -23.93 41.58 -6.04
N ASN A 34 -24.69 41.35 -7.11
CA ASN A 34 -25.48 40.14 -7.27
C ASN A 34 -24.65 39.12 -8.04
N VAL A 35 -24.24 38.04 -7.38
CA VAL A 35 -23.51 36.92 -7.98
C VAL A 35 -24.49 35.80 -8.30
N LYS A 36 -24.52 35.35 -9.54
CA LYS A 36 -25.36 34.26 -10.02
C LYS A 36 -24.50 33.13 -10.57
N VAL A 37 -24.64 31.94 -9.99
CA VAL A 37 -24.01 30.71 -10.45
C VAL A 37 -25.00 29.96 -11.33
N HIS A 38 -24.61 29.63 -12.56
CA HIS A 38 -25.41 28.87 -13.50
C HIS A 38 -24.91 27.43 -13.57
N CYS A 39 -25.85 26.51 -13.40
CA CYS A 39 -25.65 25.08 -13.50
C CYS A 39 -26.60 24.50 -14.55
N GLU A 40 -26.33 23.29 -15.04
CA GLU A 40 -27.08 22.66 -16.14
C GLU A 40 -28.62 22.72 -15.99
N SER A 41 -29.12 22.54 -14.76
CA SER A 41 -30.56 22.48 -14.46
C SER A 41 -31.05 23.55 -13.49
N SER A 42 -30.18 24.45 -13.01
CA SER A 42 -30.52 25.40 -11.95
C SER A 42 -29.61 26.61 -11.95
N SER A 43 -30.04 27.67 -11.26
CA SER A 43 -29.18 28.81 -10.98
C SER A 43 -29.44 29.33 -9.58
N THR A 44 -28.38 29.68 -8.86
CA THR A 44 -28.45 30.28 -7.53
C THR A 44 -27.94 31.70 -7.59
N THR A 45 -28.55 32.61 -6.84
CA THR A 45 -28.14 34.01 -6.78
C THR A 45 -27.90 34.41 -5.34
N GLU A 46 -26.74 34.99 -5.08
CA GLU A 46 -26.33 35.52 -3.79
C GLU A 46 -26.06 37.02 -3.93
N ARG A 47 -26.47 37.82 -2.95
CA ARG A 47 -26.22 39.27 -2.94
C ARG A 47 -25.18 39.61 -1.89
N MET A 48 -24.13 40.28 -2.33
CA MET A 48 -23.14 40.92 -1.48
C MET A 48 -23.47 42.39 -1.32
N VAL A 49 -23.25 42.93 -0.12
CA VAL A 49 -23.31 44.36 0.14
C VAL A 49 -21.99 44.72 0.81
N LEU A 50 -21.23 45.61 0.17
CA LEU A 50 -20.03 46.20 0.74
C LEU A 50 -20.39 47.60 1.25
N HIS A 51 -20.34 47.77 2.57
CA HIS A 51 -20.68 49.05 3.20
C HIS A 51 -19.52 50.05 3.12
N HIS A 52 -19.82 51.34 3.30
CA HIS A 52 -18.84 52.44 3.22
C HIS A 52 -17.61 52.30 4.14
N ASP A 53 -17.73 51.57 5.23
CA ASP A 53 -16.70 51.30 6.23
C ASP A 53 -15.91 50.02 5.96
N GLU A 54 -16.30 49.23 4.95
CA GLU A 54 -15.65 47.99 4.56
C GLU A 54 -14.73 48.16 3.34
N ASP A 55 -13.64 47.40 3.31
CA ASP A 55 -12.64 47.47 2.23
C ASP A 55 -12.86 46.38 1.18
N ALA A 56 -13.38 45.24 1.60
CA ALA A 56 -13.74 44.11 0.76
C ALA A 56 -14.75 43.19 1.46
N VAL A 57 -15.54 42.50 0.66
CA VAL A 57 -16.43 41.40 1.09
C VAL A 57 -16.16 40.20 0.18
N THR A 58 -16.12 39.01 0.77
CA THR A 58 -15.86 37.76 0.05
C THR A 58 -16.95 36.76 0.41
N ILE A 59 -17.48 36.05 -0.59
CA ILE A 59 -18.30 34.85 -0.36
C ILE A 59 -17.54 33.61 -0.80
N GLU A 60 -17.85 32.51 -0.14
CA GLU A 60 -17.38 31.18 -0.51
C GLU A 60 -18.47 30.48 -1.31
N ILE A 61 -18.13 30.07 -2.53
CA ILE A 61 -19.01 29.25 -3.38
C ILE A 61 -18.48 27.83 -3.33
N SER A 62 -19.23 26.93 -2.69
CA SER A 62 -18.97 25.49 -2.69
C SER A 62 -19.66 24.85 -3.89
N MET A 63 -18.93 24.01 -4.62
CA MET A 63 -19.42 23.35 -5.84
C MET A 63 -19.06 21.88 -5.80
N ASP A 64 -19.94 21.03 -6.34
CA ASP A 64 -19.60 19.63 -6.56
C ASP A 64 -18.56 19.52 -7.67
N LEU A 65 -17.51 18.76 -7.42
CA LEU A 65 -16.37 18.59 -8.33
C LEU A 65 -16.28 17.16 -8.85
N LEU A 66 -15.87 17.03 -10.11
CA LEU A 66 -15.38 15.79 -10.70
C LEU A 66 -13.85 15.80 -10.65
N TYR A 67 -13.27 14.65 -10.29
CA TYR A 67 -11.82 14.46 -10.22
C TYR A 67 -11.43 13.34 -11.19
N ASP A 68 -10.75 13.71 -12.26
CA ASP A 68 -10.22 12.77 -13.25
C ASP A 68 -8.73 12.57 -13.01
N ILE A 69 -8.30 11.33 -12.75
CA ILE A 69 -6.88 11.04 -12.52
C ILE A 69 -6.16 11.02 -13.87
N GLU A 70 -5.31 12.02 -14.11
CA GLU A 70 -4.55 12.17 -15.35
C GLU A 70 -3.25 11.36 -15.32
N GLU A 71 -2.55 11.42 -14.18
CA GLU A 71 -1.23 10.80 -14.03
C GLU A 71 -1.07 10.18 -12.64
N LEU A 72 -0.50 8.98 -12.63
CA LEU A 72 0.00 8.29 -11.43
C LEU A 72 1.49 8.03 -11.64
N ASN A 73 2.32 8.64 -10.80
CA ASN A 73 3.75 8.38 -10.77
C ASN A 73 4.09 7.57 -9.53
N ASP A 74 4.21 6.25 -9.71
CA ASP A 74 4.47 5.31 -8.61
C ASP A 74 5.84 5.55 -7.96
N THR A 75 6.85 5.95 -8.73
CA THR A 75 8.21 6.20 -8.22
C THR A 75 8.27 7.41 -7.29
N LEU A 76 7.52 8.47 -7.63
CA LEU A 76 7.44 9.69 -6.81
C LEU A 76 6.29 9.64 -5.81
N HIS A 77 5.45 8.59 -5.85
CA HIS A 77 4.19 8.47 -5.13
C HIS A 77 3.31 9.72 -5.29
N GLN A 78 3.14 10.16 -6.53
CA GLN A 78 2.46 11.40 -6.88
C GLN A 78 1.25 11.11 -7.76
N VAL A 79 0.16 11.82 -7.49
CA VAL A 79 -1.08 11.76 -8.28
C VAL A 79 -1.42 13.15 -8.80
N VAL A 80 -1.72 13.24 -10.09
CA VAL A 80 -2.25 14.45 -10.71
C VAL A 80 -3.70 14.19 -11.09
N ALA A 81 -4.60 15.05 -10.61
CA ALA A 81 -6.01 15.02 -10.95
C ALA A 81 -6.40 16.31 -11.68
N HIS A 82 -7.16 16.17 -12.76
CA HIS A 82 -7.91 17.26 -13.36
C HIS A 82 -9.23 17.42 -12.63
N ILE A 83 -9.48 18.61 -12.10
CA ILE A 83 -10.62 18.93 -11.25
C ILE A 83 -11.55 19.84 -12.04
N THR A 84 -12.77 19.38 -12.32
CA THR A 84 -13.78 20.17 -13.05
C THR A 84 -15.05 20.33 -12.22
N PRO A 85 -15.77 21.46 -12.33
CA PRO A 85 -17.11 21.54 -11.77
C PRO A 85 -18.03 20.51 -12.41
N LEU A 86 -18.79 19.78 -11.59
CA LEU A 86 -19.63 18.68 -12.08
C LEU A 86 -20.83 19.17 -12.89
N ARG A 87 -21.44 20.30 -12.50
CA ARG A 87 -22.70 20.79 -13.11
C ARG A 87 -22.75 22.30 -13.35
N CYS A 88 -21.83 23.05 -12.76
CA CYS A 88 -21.92 24.50 -12.68
C CYS A 88 -20.70 25.11 -13.37
N HIS A 89 -20.91 25.69 -14.54
CA HIS A 89 -19.82 26.03 -15.47
C HIS A 89 -19.70 27.53 -15.73
N GLU A 90 -20.65 28.34 -15.26
CA GLU A 90 -20.63 29.78 -15.49
C GLU A 90 -21.05 30.52 -14.22
N ILE A 91 -20.30 31.56 -13.87
CA ILE A 91 -20.62 32.48 -12.79
C ILE A 91 -20.72 33.86 -13.40
N CYS A 92 -21.82 34.57 -13.13
CA CYS A 92 -22.02 35.93 -13.58
C CYS A 92 -22.24 36.86 -12.39
N TRP A 93 -21.83 38.12 -12.51
CA TRP A 93 -22.13 39.14 -11.51
C TRP A 93 -22.59 40.44 -12.15
N GLN A 94 -23.32 41.21 -11.36
CA GLN A 94 -23.67 42.58 -11.69
C GLN A 94 -23.56 43.41 -10.40
N SER A 95 -22.75 44.46 -10.47
CA SER A 95 -22.56 45.41 -9.38
C SER A 95 -23.47 46.62 -9.59
N SER A 96 -23.98 47.19 -8.50
CA SER A 96 -24.77 48.41 -8.49
C SER A 96 -24.25 49.29 -7.36
N LEU A 97 -23.83 50.52 -7.69
CA LEU A 97 -23.43 51.50 -6.69
C LEU A 97 -24.67 52.24 -6.21
N MET A 98 -24.95 52.16 -4.92
CA MET A 98 -26.06 52.86 -4.28
C MET A 98 -25.52 53.94 -3.35
N ALA A 99 -26.06 55.16 -3.45
CA ALA A 99 -25.74 56.22 -2.51
C ALA A 99 -26.99 57.04 -2.19
N THR A 100 -27.14 57.39 -0.91
CA THR A 100 -28.26 58.21 -0.44
C THR A 100 -27.74 59.60 -0.11
N ALA A 101 -28.18 60.62 -0.86
CA ALA A 101 -27.76 62.00 -0.65
C ALA A 101 -28.99 62.93 -0.56
N GLY A 102 -29.29 63.41 0.65
CA GLY A 102 -30.44 64.27 0.91
C GLY A 102 -31.77 63.54 0.72
N LEU A 103 -32.58 63.97 -0.26
CA LEU A 103 -33.88 63.34 -0.63
C LEU A 103 -33.79 62.45 -1.88
N GLY A 104 -32.60 62.33 -2.49
CA GLY A 104 -32.38 61.57 -3.72
C GLY A 104 -31.63 60.26 -3.47
N ASN A 105 -32.07 59.21 -4.16
CA ASN A 105 -31.35 57.95 -4.26
C ASN A 105 -30.59 57.95 -5.59
N PHE A 106 -29.28 57.68 -5.53
CA PHE A 106 -28.45 57.44 -6.70
C PHE A 106 -28.21 55.94 -6.82
N GLU A 107 -28.44 55.41 -8.01
CA GLU A 107 -28.16 54.02 -8.38
C GLU A 107 -27.47 54.02 -9.74
N GLU A 108 -26.28 53.44 -9.81
CA GLU A 108 -25.52 53.25 -11.05
C GLU A 108 -25.15 51.77 -11.19
N ASP A 109 -25.68 51.14 -12.23
CA ASP A 109 -25.42 49.73 -12.53
C ASP A 109 -24.17 49.57 -13.40
N ALA A 110 -23.26 48.71 -12.95
CA ALA A 110 -22.19 48.18 -13.78
C ALA A 110 -22.75 47.18 -14.80
N PRO A 111 -22.06 46.97 -15.94
CA PRO A 111 -22.42 45.91 -16.87
C PRO A 111 -22.32 44.54 -16.20
N ARG A 112 -23.17 43.61 -16.65
CA ARG A 112 -23.07 42.21 -16.24
C ARG A 112 -21.81 41.58 -16.84
N GLU A 113 -21.03 40.93 -16.00
CA GLU A 113 -19.86 40.15 -16.39
C GLU A 113 -20.10 38.68 -16.08
N CYS A 114 -19.53 37.79 -16.90
CA CYS A 114 -19.65 36.34 -16.75
C CYS A 114 -18.28 35.69 -16.96
N TYR A 115 -18.02 34.65 -16.19
CA TYR A 115 -16.79 33.86 -16.21
C TYR A 115 -17.14 32.38 -16.29
N CYS A 116 -16.52 31.67 -17.24
CA CYS A 116 -16.62 30.22 -17.32
C CYS A 116 -15.64 29.59 -16.32
N VAL A 117 -16.14 28.68 -15.49
CA VAL A 117 -15.33 27.96 -14.51
C VAL A 117 -14.71 26.75 -15.21
N ASP A 118 -13.48 26.94 -15.67
CA ASP A 118 -12.69 25.88 -16.31
C ASP A 118 -12.12 24.90 -15.26
N GLY A 119 -11.72 23.72 -15.73
CA GLY A 119 -11.03 22.75 -14.89
C GLY A 119 -9.62 23.20 -14.52
N THR A 120 -9.13 22.72 -13.38
CA THR A 120 -7.76 22.96 -12.91
C THR A 120 -7.05 21.67 -12.56
N ASN A 121 -5.74 21.62 -12.74
CA ASN A 121 -4.94 20.49 -12.30
C ASN A 121 -4.54 20.67 -10.83
N SER A 122 -4.63 19.58 -10.07
CA SER A 122 -4.13 19.49 -8.72
C SER A 122 -3.22 18.30 -8.59
N THR A 123 -2.11 18.50 -7.90
CA THR A 123 -1.11 17.47 -7.67
C THR A 123 -0.99 17.23 -6.18
N THR A 124 -0.94 15.96 -5.78
CA THR A 124 -0.74 15.58 -4.39
C THR A 124 0.17 14.38 -4.26
N PHE A 125 0.84 14.28 -3.11
CA PHE A 125 1.70 13.16 -2.78
C PHE A 125 0.99 12.16 -1.88
N LEU A 126 1.25 10.89 -2.13
CA LEU A 126 0.70 9.77 -1.40
C LEU A 126 1.71 9.26 -0.38
N ARG A 127 1.18 8.88 0.78
CA ARG A 127 1.95 8.13 1.78
C ARG A 127 2.11 6.70 1.30
N HIS A 128 3.35 6.25 1.20
CA HIS A 128 3.67 4.87 0.84
C HIS A 128 4.20 4.08 2.04
N MET A 129 3.98 2.77 2.01
CA MET A 129 4.59 1.86 2.96
C MET A 129 6.07 1.66 2.59
N LYS A 130 6.96 1.89 3.54
CA LYS A 130 8.40 1.63 3.36
C LYS A 130 8.73 0.18 3.69
N GLU A 131 8.32 -0.23 4.88
CA GLU A 131 8.54 -1.56 5.39
C GLU A 131 7.51 -1.93 6.45
N TYR A 132 7.45 -3.21 6.75
CA TYR A 132 6.75 -3.73 7.90
C TYR A 132 7.66 -4.66 8.69
N THR A 133 7.47 -4.67 10.00
CA THR A 133 8.17 -5.57 10.91
C THR A 133 7.19 -6.17 11.91
N VAL A 134 7.50 -7.36 12.40
CA VAL A 134 6.74 -8.01 13.47
C VAL A 134 7.60 -7.99 14.73
N LYS A 135 7.12 -7.32 15.77
CA LYS A 135 7.82 -7.20 17.04
C LYS A 135 7.11 -8.02 18.09
N ARG A 136 7.86 -8.80 18.85
CA ARG A 136 7.34 -9.52 20.02
C ARG A 136 7.21 -8.55 21.19
N GLN A 137 6.07 -8.61 21.88
CA GLN A 137 5.73 -7.87 23.09
C GLN A 137 5.49 -8.86 24.24
N ASP A 138 5.38 -8.35 25.47
CA ASP A 138 5.14 -9.20 26.66
C ASP A 138 3.78 -9.94 26.59
N ASP A 139 2.82 -9.40 25.84
CA ASP A 139 1.44 -9.89 25.70
C ASP A 139 1.10 -10.45 24.30
N GLY A 140 2.10 -10.62 23.42
CA GLY A 140 1.92 -11.23 22.10
C GLY A 140 2.84 -10.65 21.02
N TYR A 141 2.32 -10.46 19.82
CA TYR A 141 3.04 -9.85 18.70
C TYR A 141 2.38 -8.56 18.24
N GLU A 142 3.16 -7.68 17.63
CA GLU A 142 2.69 -6.42 17.07
C GLU A 142 3.24 -6.26 15.66
N LEU A 143 2.34 -6.11 14.68
CA LEU A 143 2.69 -5.66 13.35
C LEU A 143 2.96 -4.16 13.41
N VAL A 144 4.16 -3.75 13.02
CA VAL A 144 4.59 -2.37 12.93
C VAL A 144 4.82 -2.04 11.46
N VAL A 145 4.06 -1.10 10.93
CA VAL A 145 4.21 -0.59 9.56
C VAL A 145 4.82 0.80 9.62
N GLU A 146 5.92 0.99 8.89
CA GLU A 146 6.60 2.26 8.75
C GLU A 146 6.34 2.84 7.36
N THR A 147 6.04 4.14 7.34
CA THR A 147 5.61 4.86 6.14
C THR A 147 6.45 6.10 5.93
N GLU A 148 6.62 6.52 4.67
CA GLU A 148 7.24 7.80 4.36
C GLU A 148 6.20 8.91 4.29
N LEU A 149 6.48 9.99 5.01
CA LEU A 149 5.71 11.22 4.95
C LEU A 149 6.40 12.19 3.98
N GLN A 150 5.79 12.43 2.82
CA GLN A 150 6.29 13.47 1.90
C GLN A 150 5.77 14.87 2.27
N GLU A 151 4.57 14.97 2.85
CA GLU A 151 3.93 16.26 3.18
C GLU A 151 3.82 16.48 4.69
N LYS A 152 4.29 17.64 5.19
CA LYS A 152 4.24 18.00 6.61
C LYS A 152 2.81 18.12 7.17
N HIS A 153 1.83 18.39 6.31
CA HIS A 153 0.44 18.63 6.66
C HIS A 153 -0.51 17.78 5.81
N GLU A 154 -0.29 16.47 5.86
CA GLU A 154 -1.14 15.49 5.19
C GLU A 154 -2.45 15.27 5.97
N GLU A 155 -3.59 15.29 5.26
CA GLU A 155 -4.88 14.85 5.79
C GLU A 155 -5.31 13.54 5.12
N GLY A 156 -5.26 12.46 5.88
CA GLY A 156 -5.62 11.12 5.44
C GLY A 156 -5.85 10.14 6.58
N PHE A 157 -6.17 8.91 6.19
CA PHE A 157 -6.36 7.78 7.09
C PHE A 157 -5.53 6.60 6.64
N VAL A 158 -4.90 5.92 7.60
CA VAL A 158 -4.26 4.62 7.38
C VAL A 158 -5.12 3.57 8.07
N THR A 159 -5.48 2.51 7.36
CA THR A 159 -6.14 1.34 7.94
C THR A 159 -5.22 0.15 7.79
N LEU A 160 -4.84 -0.43 8.92
CA LEU A 160 -4.18 -1.73 8.95
C LEU A 160 -5.23 -2.79 9.22
N SER A 161 -5.18 -3.89 8.48
CA SER A 161 -6.00 -5.07 8.76
C SER A 161 -5.19 -6.35 8.60
N ALA A 162 -5.54 -7.37 9.38
CA ALA A 162 -4.88 -8.67 9.37
C ALA A 162 -5.91 -9.77 9.60
N THR A 163 -6.02 -10.68 8.64
CA THR A 163 -6.90 -11.85 8.69
C THR A 163 -6.08 -13.10 8.99
N ASN A 164 -6.39 -13.79 10.08
CA ASN A 164 -5.71 -15.04 10.42
C ASN A 164 -6.08 -16.12 9.39
N LEU A 165 -5.08 -16.78 8.81
CA LEU A 165 -5.29 -17.78 7.77
C LEU A 165 -5.61 -19.17 8.30
N VAL A 166 -5.28 -19.45 9.58
CA VAL A 166 -5.50 -20.74 10.23
C VAL A 166 -6.91 -20.84 10.81
N GLU A 167 -7.45 -19.74 11.33
CA GLU A 167 -8.78 -19.70 11.93
C GLU A 167 -9.83 -19.37 10.87
N ASN A 168 -10.58 -20.37 10.42
CA ASN A 168 -11.62 -20.23 9.39
C ASN A 168 -12.78 -19.28 9.75
N GLU A 169 -12.86 -18.79 10.99
CA GLU A 169 -13.88 -17.85 11.47
C GLU A 169 -13.29 -16.58 12.11
N GLY A 170 -11.97 -16.33 11.96
CA GLY A 170 -11.31 -15.19 12.58
C GLY A 170 -11.76 -13.86 11.97
N LYS A 171 -12.52 -13.05 12.74
CA LYS A 171 -12.80 -11.66 12.38
C LYS A 171 -11.47 -10.93 12.16
N ALA A 172 -11.29 -10.36 10.96
CA ALA A 172 -10.10 -9.58 10.63
C ALA A 172 -9.84 -8.53 11.73
N ARG A 173 -8.61 -8.54 12.26
CA ARG A 173 -8.16 -7.51 13.20
C ARG A 173 -7.91 -6.26 12.37
N SER A 174 -8.59 -5.16 12.67
CA SER A 174 -8.42 -3.93 11.92
C SER A 174 -8.38 -2.72 12.83
N LYS A 175 -7.55 -1.73 12.46
CA LYS A 175 -7.43 -0.46 13.16
C LYS A 175 -7.16 0.66 12.15
N THR A 176 -7.94 1.74 12.26
CA THR A 176 -7.79 2.95 11.45
C THR A 176 -7.14 4.06 12.27
N PHE A 177 -6.21 4.79 11.65
CA PHE A 177 -5.40 5.83 12.24
C PHE A 177 -5.55 7.12 11.43
N SER A 178 -5.64 8.26 12.11
CA SER A 178 -5.55 9.57 11.46
C SER A 178 -4.09 9.92 11.20
N THR A 179 -3.77 10.44 10.02
CA THR A 179 -2.38 10.82 9.68
C THR A 179 -1.96 12.18 10.27
N LYS A 180 -2.92 12.99 10.74
CA LYS A 180 -2.68 14.34 11.30
C LYS A 180 -1.71 14.38 12.50
N ALA A 181 -1.69 13.34 13.31
CA ALA A 181 -0.86 13.24 14.52
C ALA A 181 0.14 12.07 14.45
N SER A 182 0.30 11.45 13.27
CA SER A 182 1.15 10.29 13.10
C SER A 182 2.61 10.69 12.88
N ASN A 183 3.52 9.95 13.48
CA ASN A 183 4.96 10.03 13.24
C ASN A 183 5.42 9.16 12.06
N GLY A 184 4.50 8.55 11.30
CA GLY A 184 4.83 7.62 10.22
C GLY A 184 4.77 6.15 10.60
N THR A 185 4.52 5.81 11.87
CA THR A 185 4.49 4.42 12.35
C THR A 185 3.08 4.03 12.80
N PHE A 186 2.61 2.88 12.32
CA PHE A 186 1.29 2.33 12.65
C PHE A 186 1.42 0.91 13.20
N ARG A 187 0.56 0.56 14.16
CA ARG A 187 0.73 -0.64 14.97
C ARG A 187 -0.56 -1.43 15.14
N LEU A 188 -0.53 -2.72 14.81
CA LEU A 188 -1.67 -3.63 14.92
C LEU A 188 -1.29 -4.88 15.75
N PRO A 189 -1.97 -5.17 16.87
CA PRO A 189 -1.66 -6.32 17.69
C PRO A 189 -2.10 -7.64 17.04
N LEU A 190 -1.23 -8.64 17.06
CA LEU A 190 -1.39 -9.97 16.50
C LEU A 190 -1.30 -11.04 17.60
N LEU A 191 -1.92 -12.18 17.37
CA LEU A 191 -1.75 -13.37 18.21
C LEU A 191 -0.44 -14.08 17.89
N GLU A 192 0.05 -14.86 18.84
CA GLU A 192 1.19 -15.75 18.65
C GLU A 192 0.86 -16.88 17.66
N ASP A 193 1.91 -17.47 17.11
CA ASP A 193 1.90 -18.74 16.38
C ASP A 193 0.89 -18.83 15.22
N SER A 194 0.80 -17.76 14.42
CA SER A 194 -0.19 -17.61 13.35
C SER A 194 0.40 -16.99 12.09
N ILE A 195 -0.25 -17.22 10.96
CA ILE A 195 0.01 -16.52 9.69
C ILE A 195 -1.19 -15.64 9.36
N TYR A 196 -0.91 -14.38 9.02
CA TYR A 196 -1.91 -13.40 8.67
C TYR A 196 -1.75 -12.92 7.24
N ALA A 197 -2.86 -12.80 6.52
CA ALA A 197 -2.95 -11.93 5.35
C ALA A 197 -3.20 -10.51 5.85
N ALA A 198 -2.19 -9.66 5.74
CA ALA A 198 -2.23 -8.28 6.18
C ALA A 198 -2.43 -7.33 4.99
N GLN A 199 -3.18 -6.27 5.23
CA GLN A 199 -3.43 -5.20 4.27
C GLN A 199 -3.12 -3.86 4.93
N TYR A 200 -2.27 -3.08 4.26
CA TYR A 200 -2.11 -1.66 4.47
C TYR A 200 -3.00 -0.92 3.47
N GLN A 201 -3.87 -0.04 3.96
CA GLN A 201 -4.67 0.83 3.12
C GLN A 201 -4.44 2.27 3.55
N TYR A 202 -4.10 3.13 2.59
CA TYR A 202 -4.00 4.56 2.80
C TYR A 202 -5.04 5.29 1.98
N THR A 203 -5.77 6.22 2.61
CA THR A 203 -6.75 7.08 1.95
C THR A 203 -6.39 8.54 2.21
N LYS A 204 -5.94 9.24 1.16
CA LYS A 204 -5.81 10.70 1.12
C LYS A 204 -7.21 11.31 1.06
N VAL A 205 -7.45 12.36 1.85
CA VAL A 205 -8.75 13.07 1.86
C VAL A 205 -8.65 14.39 1.08
N LYS A 206 -7.53 15.11 1.23
CA LYS A 206 -7.27 16.38 0.56
C LYS A 206 -5.97 16.37 -0.22
N PRO A 207 -5.90 17.05 -1.38
CA PRO A 207 -6.92 17.92 -1.98
C PRO A 207 -8.07 17.16 -2.66
N PHE A 208 -7.90 15.87 -2.90
CA PHE A 208 -8.94 14.96 -3.41
C PHE A 208 -8.80 13.58 -2.80
N HIS A 209 -9.87 12.79 -2.89
CA HIS A 209 -9.89 11.44 -2.34
C HIS A 209 -9.12 10.48 -3.24
N TYR A 210 -8.10 9.82 -2.68
CA TYR A 210 -7.36 8.78 -3.37
C TYR A 210 -6.98 7.68 -2.39
N THR A 211 -7.15 6.41 -2.80
CA THR A 211 -6.87 5.26 -1.93
C THR A 211 -5.86 4.33 -2.58
N THR A 212 -4.80 4.00 -1.85
CA THR A 212 -3.85 2.94 -2.18
C THR A 212 -4.00 1.77 -1.22
N LYS A 213 -3.66 0.57 -1.70
CA LYS A 213 -3.67 -0.66 -0.92
C LYS A 213 -2.42 -1.47 -1.22
N GLU A 214 -1.86 -2.06 -0.18
CA GLU A 214 -0.77 -3.02 -0.26
C GLU A 214 -1.12 -4.25 0.57
N HIS A 215 -0.74 -5.42 0.06
CA HIS A 215 -1.05 -6.72 0.64
C HIS A 215 0.25 -7.47 0.92
N PHE A 216 0.33 -8.14 2.06
CA PHE A 216 1.51 -8.93 2.43
C PHE A 216 1.16 -9.99 3.48
N LEU A 217 1.96 -11.06 3.54
CA LEU A 217 1.85 -12.09 4.56
C LEU A 217 2.73 -11.78 5.77
N VAL A 218 2.16 -11.98 6.95
CA VAL A 218 2.84 -11.78 8.23
C VAL A 218 2.87 -13.09 9.00
N GLU A 219 4.05 -13.48 9.47
CA GLU A 219 4.24 -14.66 10.32
C GLU A 219 4.53 -14.22 11.76
N THR A 220 3.88 -14.89 12.70
CA THR A 220 4.13 -14.75 14.14
C THR A 220 4.59 -16.09 14.69
N GLY A 221 5.62 -16.07 15.51
CA GLY A 221 6.19 -17.29 16.08
C GLY A 221 5.50 -17.76 17.36
N SER A 222 5.88 -18.94 17.81
CA SER A 222 5.56 -19.44 19.15
C SER A 222 6.54 -18.88 20.19
N ALA A 223 6.29 -19.11 21.48
CA ALA A 223 7.06 -18.53 22.58
C ALA A 223 8.59 -18.72 22.51
N ASN A 224 9.09 -19.72 21.77
CA ASN A 224 10.51 -20.04 21.62
C ASN A 224 11.04 -19.89 20.19
N SER A 225 10.24 -19.38 19.25
CA SER A 225 10.56 -19.32 17.83
C SER A 225 10.20 -17.96 17.22
N SER A 226 10.98 -17.49 16.26
CA SER A 226 10.58 -16.38 15.38
C SER A 226 9.57 -16.78 14.30
N HIS A 227 9.37 -18.09 14.12
CA HIS A 227 8.55 -18.68 13.06
C HIS A 227 7.34 -19.43 13.62
N SER A 228 6.27 -19.43 12.85
CA SER A 228 5.03 -20.12 13.18
C SER A 228 5.24 -21.63 13.09
N SER A 229 4.74 -22.36 14.08
CA SER A 229 4.65 -23.82 14.09
C SER A 229 3.78 -24.38 12.96
N LYS A 230 3.01 -23.52 12.28
CA LYS A 230 2.11 -23.83 11.18
C LYS A 230 2.46 -23.00 9.95
N PRO A 231 3.62 -23.24 9.30
CA PRO A 231 4.01 -22.51 8.11
C PRO A 231 3.10 -22.81 6.93
N LEU A 232 2.93 -21.87 5.99
CA LEU A 232 2.17 -22.09 4.75
C LEU A 232 2.75 -23.23 3.92
N ILE A 233 4.09 -23.36 3.94
CA ILE A 233 4.86 -24.43 3.31
C ILE A 233 5.74 -25.10 4.34
N GLU A 234 5.65 -26.41 4.43
CA GLU A 234 6.53 -27.27 5.20
C GLU A 234 7.63 -27.81 4.29
N ALA A 235 8.89 -27.70 4.72
CA ALA A 235 10.04 -28.26 4.02
C ALA A 235 10.53 -29.52 4.74
N HIS A 236 10.44 -30.66 4.06
CA HIS A 236 10.84 -31.96 4.60
C HIS A 236 12.10 -32.45 3.89
N PHE A 237 13.22 -32.49 4.60
CA PHE A 237 14.50 -32.96 4.07
C PHE A 237 14.69 -34.45 4.34
N GLU A 238 15.04 -35.22 3.32
CA GLU A 238 15.23 -36.66 3.42
C GLU A 238 16.34 -37.17 2.50
N LEU A 239 16.85 -38.36 2.80
CA LEU A 239 17.67 -39.14 1.87
C LEU A 239 16.81 -40.21 1.25
N ASP A 240 16.50 -40.09 -0.03
CA ASP A 240 15.77 -41.12 -0.76
C ASP A 240 16.67 -42.25 -1.18
N ASN A 241 16.13 -43.46 -1.15
CA ASN A 241 16.81 -44.63 -1.68
C ASN A 241 16.42 -44.81 -3.15
N HIS A 242 17.35 -44.51 -4.06
CA HIS A 242 17.23 -44.85 -5.46
C HIS A 242 17.98 -46.15 -5.75
N THR A 243 17.25 -47.18 -6.17
CA THR A 243 17.83 -48.43 -6.66
C THR A 243 18.35 -48.23 -8.08
N VAL A 244 19.67 -48.29 -8.25
CA VAL A 244 20.34 -48.13 -9.56
C VAL A 244 20.58 -49.50 -10.23
N GLY A 245 20.46 -50.61 -9.47
CA GLY A 245 20.58 -51.99 -9.96
C GLY A 245 20.32 -53.03 -8.87
N GLU A 246 20.64 -54.31 -9.14
CA GLU A 246 20.56 -55.39 -8.14
C GLU A 246 21.56 -55.14 -7.00
N GLY A 247 21.06 -54.65 -5.87
CA GLY A 247 21.83 -54.53 -4.62
C GLY A 247 22.51 -53.19 -4.36
N GLU A 248 22.51 -52.26 -5.32
CA GLU A 248 23.06 -50.90 -5.15
C GLU A 248 21.96 -49.87 -4.94
N THR A 249 21.87 -49.35 -3.71
CA THR A 249 21.03 -48.21 -3.34
C THR A 249 21.87 -46.95 -3.28
N LEU A 250 21.55 -45.99 -4.14
CA LEU A 250 22.09 -44.63 -4.08
C LEU A 250 21.20 -43.80 -3.17
N HIS A 251 21.80 -43.14 -2.18
CA HIS A 251 21.07 -42.16 -1.36
C HIS A 251 21.08 -40.81 -2.07
N VAL A 252 19.90 -40.23 -2.26
CA VAL A 252 19.75 -38.93 -2.93
C VAL A 252 19.18 -37.92 -1.93
N PRO A 253 19.90 -36.83 -1.60
CA PRO A 253 19.36 -35.80 -0.73
C PRO A 253 18.25 -35.04 -1.47
N THR A 254 17.08 -34.99 -0.87
CA THR A 254 15.93 -34.29 -1.43
C THR A 254 15.25 -33.41 -0.40
N VAL A 255 14.50 -32.43 -0.90
CA VAL A 255 13.53 -31.68 -0.10
C VAL A 255 12.16 -31.78 -0.74
N THR A 256 11.17 -32.10 0.08
CA THR A 256 9.77 -32.01 -0.30
C THR A 256 9.17 -30.75 0.32
N LEU A 257 8.81 -29.79 -0.52
CA LEU A 257 8.05 -28.61 -0.15
C LEU A 257 6.57 -28.94 -0.26
N ALA A 258 5.85 -28.95 0.85
CA ALA A 258 4.44 -29.32 0.91
C ALA A 258 3.61 -28.20 1.53
N ARG A 259 2.37 -28.03 1.06
CA ARG A 259 1.41 -27.13 1.71
C ARG A 259 1.16 -27.58 3.14
N GLY A 260 1.25 -26.64 4.08
CA GLY A 260 1.01 -26.90 5.50
C GLY A 260 -0.40 -27.43 5.73
N GLY A 261 -0.53 -28.43 6.60
CA GLY A 261 -1.80 -29.11 6.88
C GLY A 261 -2.98 -28.16 7.22
N PRO A 262 -2.78 -27.13 8.06
CA PRO A 262 -3.85 -26.17 8.41
C PRO A 262 -4.42 -25.36 7.24
N TYR A 263 -3.75 -25.34 6.08
CA TYR A 263 -4.15 -24.56 4.91
C TYR A 263 -4.67 -25.44 3.77
N SER A 264 -5.15 -26.65 4.09
CA SER A 264 -5.61 -27.63 3.11
C SER A 264 -6.78 -27.16 2.22
N ASP A 265 -7.55 -26.20 2.71
CA ASP A 265 -8.69 -25.55 2.04
C ASP A 265 -8.29 -24.28 1.26
N ARG A 266 -7.01 -23.90 1.28
CA ARG A 266 -6.49 -22.71 0.58
C ARG A 266 -5.52 -23.10 -0.52
N GLU A 267 -5.57 -22.37 -1.62
CA GLU A 267 -4.55 -22.43 -2.65
C GLU A 267 -3.35 -21.60 -2.21
N VAL A 268 -2.17 -22.23 -2.15
CA VAL A 268 -0.91 -21.58 -1.78
C VAL A 268 0.01 -21.64 -2.98
N GLN A 269 0.44 -20.49 -3.48
CA GLN A 269 1.42 -20.44 -4.57
C GLN A 269 2.82 -20.45 -3.97
N LEU A 270 3.69 -21.31 -4.49
CA LEU A 270 5.11 -21.36 -4.16
C LEU A 270 5.90 -20.76 -5.32
N HIS A 271 6.62 -19.68 -5.05
CA HIS A 271 7.53 -19.06 -6.01
C HIS A 271 8.97 -19.40 -5.63
N MET A 272 9.66 -20.16 -6.47
CA MET A 272 11.08 -20.43 -6.29
C MET A 272 11.94 -19.57 -7.20
N ARG A 273 13.04 -19.10 -6.63
CA ARG A 273 14.12 -18.52 -7.42
C ARG A 273 14.86 -19.63 -8.18
N PRO A 274 15.52 -19.30 -9.30
CA PRO A 274 16.37 -20.26 -10.01
C PRO A 274 17.35 -20.94 -9.05
N PHE A 275 17.47 -22.26 -9.15
CA PHE A 275 18.32 -23.07 -8.27
C PHE A 275 19.14 -24.09 -9.07
N CYS A 276 20.45 -24.10 -8.86
CA CYS A 276 21.43 -24.87 -9.63
C CYS A 276 21.27 -24.71 -11.16
N GLU A 277 20.91 -25.79 -11.86
CA GLU A 277 20.82 -25.86 -13.31
C GLU A 277 19.58 -25.13 -13.88
N GLU A 278 18.62 -24.76 -13.02
CA GLU A 278 17.46 -23.97 -13.45
C GLU A 278 17.86 -22.52 -13.73
N THR A 279 17.47 -22.01 -14.91
CA THR A 279 17.76 -20.63 -15.32
C THR A 279 16.61 -19.67 -15.05
N ASN A 280 15.38 -20.17 -14.90
CA ASN A 280 14.17 -19.37 -14.71
C ASN A 280 13.54 -19.64 -13.36
N SER A 281 12.90 -18.61 -12.79
CA SER A 281 12.06 -18.77 -11.61
C SER A 281 10.87 -19.67 -11.94
N SER A 282 10.48 -20.50 -10.99
CA SER A 282 9.37 -21.44 -11.11
C SER A 282 8.27 -21.06 -10.13
N THR A 283 7.01 -21.21 -10.56
CA THR A 283 5.83 -21.03 -9.70
C THR A 283 5.01 -22.30 -9.74
N TRP A 284 4.59 -22.79 -8.58
CA TRP A 284 3.69 -23.94 -8.46
C TRP A 284 2.52 -23.60 -7.57
N ASP A 285 1.34 -23.98 -8.02
CA ASP A 285 0.12 -23.82 -7.26
C ASP A 285 -0.11 -25.09 -6.43
N PHE A 286 -0.05 -24.95 -5.10
CA PHE A 286 -0.42 -26.01 -4.18
C PHE A 286 -1.91 -25.90 -3.86
N GLY A 287 -2.71 -26.49 -4.75
CA GLY A 287 -4.17 -26.59 -4.65
C GLY A 287 -4.67 -27.91 -5.24
N GLY A 288 -5.85 -28.36 -4.78
CA GLY A 288 -6.48 -29.58 -5.30
C GLY A 288 -5.60 -30.84 -5.16
N ASN A 289 -5.19 -31.41 -6.30
CA ASN A 289 -4.45 -32.68 -6.35
C ASN A 289 -2.93 -32.52 -6.16
N GLN A 290 -2.38 -31.32 -6.37
CA GLN A 290 -0.95 -31.08 -6.20
C GLN A 290 -0.73 -30.36 -4.88
N THR A 291 -0.24 -31.09 -3.88
CA THR A 291 -0.04 -30.56 -2.52
C THR A 291 1.42 -30.42 -2.13
N SER A 292 2.33 -30.91 -2.97
CA SER A 292 3.76 -30.85 -2.72
C SER A 292 4.60 -30.89 -3.99
N ARG A 293 5.86 -30.49 -3.86
CA ARG A 293 6.90 -30.56 -4.88
C ARG A 293 8.17 -31.10 -4.25
N LYS A 294 8.76 -32.11 -4.90
CA LYS A 294 10.03 -32.70 -4.49
C LYS A 294 11.17 -32.20 -5.37
N ILE A 295 12.31 -31.91 -4.76
CA ILE A 295 13.47 -31.29 -5.39
C ILE A 295 14.71 -32.10 -5.02
N ASP A 296 15.51 -32.41 -6.04
CA ASP A 296 16.81 -33.06 -5.87
C ASP A 296 17.86 -32.02 -5.45
N LEU A 297 18.54 -32.29 -4.34
CA LEU A 297 19.55 -31.41 -3.75
C LEU A 297 20.98 -31.92 -3.98
N THR A 298 21.18 -32.99 -4.75
CA THR A 298 22.47 -33.65 -4.94
C THR A 298 23.53 -32.68 -5.41
N VAL A 299 23.25 -31.91 -6.46
CA VAL A 299 24.20 -30.94 -7.02
C VAL A 299 24.55 -29.86 -5.99
N ALA A 300 23.56 -29.30 -5.30
CA ALA A 300 23.77 -28.25 -4.30
C ALA A 300 24.59 -28.75 -3.10
N VAL A 301 24.27 -29.95 -2.59
CA VAL A 301 24.96 -30.51 -1.43
C VAL A 301 26.36 -30.99 -1.79
N CYS A 302 26.51 -31.74 -2.89
CA CYS A 302 27.80 -32.34 -3.24
C CYS A 302 28.82 -31.36 -3.83
N SER A 303 28.38 -30.27 -4.47
CA SER A 303 29.30 -29.20 -4.91
C SER A 303 29.91 -28.44 -3.72
N ASN A 304 29.16 -28.28 -2.62
CA ASN A 304 29.59 -27.54 -1.43
C ASN A 304 30.15 -28.44 -0.32
N ASN A 305 29.78 -29.72 -0.29
CA ASN A 305 30.20 -30.71 0.69
C ASN A 305 30.50 -32.06 0.01
N PRO A 306 31.60 -32.15 -0.77
CA PRO A 306 31.93 -33.36 -1.54
C PRO A 306 32.29 -34.57 -0.68
N GLN A 307 32.50 -34.38 0.63
CA GLN A 307 32.82 -35.46 1.58
C GLN A 307 31.58 -36.16 2.15
N ALA A 308 30.36 -35.74 1.79
CA ALA A 308 29.15 -36.43 2.23
C ALA A 308 29.09 -37.84 1.63
N GLY A 309 28.67 -38.83 2.42
CA GLY A 309 28.77 -40.26 2.06
C GLY A 309 27.92 -40.71 0.86
N PHE A 310 27.05 -39.85 0.35
CA PHE A 310 26.24 -40.08 -0.84
C PHE A 310 26.76 -39.33 -2.09
N CYS A 311 27.80 -38.51 -1.95
CA CYS A 311 28.46 -37.85 -3.05
C CYS A 311 29.47 -38.79 -3.70
N ASN A 312 29.58 -38.74 -5.02
CA ASN A 312 30.56 -39.50 -5.76
C ASN A 312 31.94 -38.85 -5.59
N GLU A 313 32.87 -39.53 -4.93
CA GLU A 313 34.24 -39.05 -4.69
C GLU A 313 35.01 -38.72 -5.98
N THR A 314 34.58 -39.27 -7.12
CA THR A 314 35.19 -39.05 -8.45
C THR A 314 34.39 -38.09 -9.34
N GLY A 315 33.21 -37.65 -8.89
CA GLY A 315 32.31 -36.80 -9.67
C GLY A 315 32.68 -35.32 -9.58
N SER A 316 32.78 -34.65 -10.73
CA SER A 316 32.76 -33.19 -10.79
C SER A 316 31.31 -32.73 -10.79
N TYR A 317 30.88 -32.09 -9.72
CA TYR A 317 29.56 -31.44 -9.64
C TYR A 317 29.67 -30.01 -10.17
N PRO A 318 28.68 -29.53 -10.96
CA PRO A 318 28.65 -28.14 -11.36
C PRO A 318 28.49 -27.23 -10.14
N GLU A 319 29.01 -26.01 -10.23
CA GLU A 319 28.92 -25.03 -9.16
C GLU A 319 27.45 -24.68 -8.92
N CYS A 320 26.99 -24.83 -7.67
CA CYS A 320 25.65 -24.46 -7.27
C CYS A 320 25.65 -23.81 -5.88
N SER A 321 24.81 -22.79 -5.71
CA SER A 321 24.59 -22.17 -4.40
C SER A 321 23.99 -23.19 -3.41
N PRO A 322 24.46 -23.24 -2.16
CA PRO A 322 23.85 -24.06 -1.12
C PRO A 322 22.52 -23.46 -0.61
N MET A 323 22.13 -22.27 -1.07
CA MET A 323 20.92 -21.56 -0.60
C MET A 323 19.73 -21.84 -1.52
N LEU A 324 18.73 -22.55 -1.01
CA LEU A 324 17.44 -22.73 -1.64
C LEU A 324 16.48 -21.61 -1.20
N CYS A 325 16.10 -20.72 -2.12
CA CYS A 325 15.26 -19.56 -1.83
C CYS A 325 13.86 -19.66 -2.46
N TYR A 326 12.83 -19.43 -1.65
CA TYR A 326 11.44 -19.43 -2.08
C TYR A 326 10.60 -18.37 -1.34
N SER A 327 9.52 -17.92 -1.95
CA SER A 327 8.45 -17.16 -1.30
C SER A 327 7.11 -17.84 -1.56
N THR A 328 6.10 -17.42 -0.82
CA THR A 328 4.74 -17.97 -0.93
C THR A 328 3.75 -16.86 -1.13
N SER A 329 2.65 -17.12 -1.80
CA SER A 329 1.52 -16.19 -1.82
C SER A 329 0.19 -16.94 -1.65
N VAL A 330 -0.83 -16.20 -1.22
CA VAL A 330 -2.19 -16.71 -1.06
C VAL A 330 -3.15 -15.68 -1.66
N ALA A 331 -4.06 -16.15 -2.52
CA ALA A 331 -5.12 -15.32 -3.06
C ALA A 331 -6.33 -15.31 -2.12
N ILE A 332 -6.79 -14.12 -1.72
CA ILE A 332 -7.98 -13.93 -0.87
C ILE A 332 -8.82 -12.82 -1.50
N GLU A 333 -10.09 -13.13 -1.79
CA GLU A 333 -11.05 -12.18 -2.38
C GLU A 333 -10.54 -11.48 -3.66
N GLY A 334 -9.69 -12.18 -4.43
CA GLY A 334 -9.11 -11.66 -5.68
C GLY A 334 -7.86 -10.79 -5.50
N ALA A 335 -7.38 -10.58 -4.27
CA ALA A 335 -6.09 -9.96 -3.98
C ALA A 335 -5.03 -11.02 -3.64
N ASP A 336 -3.81 -10.83 -4.15
CA ASP A 336 -2.66 -11.68 -3.83
C ASP A 336 -1.91 -11.14 -2.62
N TYR A 337 -1.60 -12.02 -1.67
CA TYR A 337 -0.85 -11.70 -0.45
C TYR A 337 0.50 -12.42 -0.50
N PRO A 338 1.58 -11.75 -0.93
CA PRO A 338 2.91 -12.34 -1.01
C PRO A 338 3.64 -12.32 0.34
N SER A 339 4.46 -13.33 0.59
CA SER A 339 5.40 -13.38 1.71
C SER A 339 6.76 -12.81 1.31
N THR A 340 7.57 -12.51 2.32
CA THR A 340 9.01 -12.33 2.11
C THR A 340 9.67 -13.62 1.62
N VAL A 341 10.83 -13.46 0.97
CA VAL A 341 11.65 -14.58 0.50
C VAL A 341 12.34 -15.23 1.70
N ARG A 342 12.24 -16.56 1.77
CA ARG A 342 12.96 -17.43 2.71
C ARG A 342 14.07 -18.13 1.97
N CYS A 343 15.26 -18.21 2.57
CA CYS A 343 16.41 -18.90 1.99
C CYS A 343 17.00 -19.89 2.98
N VAL A 344 17.06 -21.16 2.63
CA VAL A 344 17.56 -22.24 3.49
C VAL A 344 18.89 -22.74 2.97
N ASN A 345 19.89 -22.83 3.86
CA ASN A 345 21.14 -23.51 3.54
C ASN A 345 20.92 -25.03 3.59
N VAL A 346 20.89 -25.67 2.42
CA VAL A 346 20.58 -27.11 2.34
C VAL A 346 21.71 -27.99 2.88
N THR A 347 22.96 -27.50 2.90
CA THR A 347 24.11 -28.27 3.40
C THR A 347 24.07 -28.51 4.89
N GLU A 348 23.44 -27.61 5.65
CA GLU A 348 23.26 -27.74 7.11
C GLU A 348 22.31 -28.90 7.46
N GLN A 349 21.42 -29.27 6.53
CA GLN A 349 20.50 -30.40 6.71
C GLN A 349 21.18 -31.76 6.42
N PHE A 350 22.36 -31.76 5.79
CA PHE A 350 23.11 -32.97 5.42
C PHE A 350 24.60 -32.86 5.81
N PRO A 351 24.93 -32.87 7.11
CA PRO A 351 26.31 -32.69 7.60
C PRO A 351 27.23 -33.88 7.27
N SER A 352 28.51 -33.57 7.02
CA SER A 352 29.56 -34.55 6.70
C SER A 352 29.83 -35.48 7.89
N GLY A 353 29.90 -36.79 7.65
CA GLY A 353 30.33 -37.79 8.65
C GLY A 353 29.24 -38.67 9.27
N SER A 354 27.97 -38.54 8.88
CA SER A 354 26.92 -39.48 9.28
C SER A 354 26.97 -40.77 8.44
N ARG A 355 27.83 -41.73 8.85
CA ARG A 355 27.73 -43.12 8.42
C ARG A 355 26.56 -43.78 9.16
N GLU A 356 25.39 -43.76 8.53
CA GLU A 356 24.15 -44.48 8.88
C GLU A 356 23.40 -44.14 10.19
N THR A 357 22.11 -43.85 9.98
CA THR A 357 20.97 -44.15 10.86
C THR A 357 20.90 -43.49 12.25
N SER A 358 20.73 -42.18 12.26
CA SER A 358 19.80 -41.53 13.18
C SER A 358 19.29 -40.22 12.60
N TYR A 359 18.71 -40.27 11.40
CA TYR A 359 17.87 -39.17 10.91
C TYR A 359 16.57 -39.20 11.70
N LEU A 360 16.56 -38.51 12.84
CA LEU A 360 15.30 -38.01 13.37
C LEU A 360 14.63 -37.27 12.21
N ARG A 361 13.38 -37.64 11.89
CA ARG A 361 12.47 -36.80 11.09
C ARG A 361 12.47 -35.43 11.76
N SER A 362 13.38 -34.58 11.34
CA SER A 362 13.52 -33.26 11.91
C SER A 362 12.63 -32.38 11.06
N SER A 363 11.40 -32.18 11.52
CA SER A 363 10.60 -31.03 11.12
C SER A 363 11.33 -29.81 11.65
N VAL A 364 12.36 -29.36 10.94
CA VAL A 364 13.14 -28.21 11.35
C VAL A 364 12.28 -26.98 11.06
N LEU A 365 11.73 -26.40 12.12
CA LEU A 365 11.42 -24.98 12.18
C LEU A 365 12.76 -24.25 12.03
N LEU A 366 13.10 -23.94 10.77
CA LEU A 366 14.39 -23.42 10.33
C LEU A 366 14.71 -22.08 11.00
N LEU A 367 15.67 -22.12 11.91
CA LEU A 367 16.42 -20.97 12.41
C LEU A 367 17.32 -20.45 11.28
N ILE A 368 17.11 -19.22 10.82
CA ILE A 368 18.03 -18.52 9.91
C ILE A 368 18.47 -17.20 10.52
N VAL A 369 19.78 -16.97 10.46
CA VAL A 369 20.49 -15.73 10.80
C VAL A 369 20.22 -14.69 9.72
N PHE A 370 19.67 -13.53 10.09
CA PHE A 370 19.45 -12.42 9.16
C PHE A 370 20.78 -11.84 8.66
N TYR A 371 21.06 -11.97 7.37
CA TYR A 371 21.95 -11.05 6.66
C TYR A 371 21.09 -9.93 6.07
N HIS A 372 21.17 -8.74 6.69
CA HIS A 372 20.70 -7.50 6.07
C HIS A 372 21.55 -7.24 4.82
N PHE A 373 20.96 -7.43 3.64
CA PHE A 373 21.45 -6.75 2.44
C PHE A 373 20.83 -5.35 2.41
N CYS A 374 21.63 -4.35 2.79
CA CYS A 374 21.42 -2.98 2.31
C CYS A 374 21.64 -2.98 0.80
N SER A 375 20.60 -2.72 0.01
CA SER A 375 20.78 -2.27 -1.37
C SER A 375 21.00 -0.76 -1.37
N TYR A 376 22.09 -0.35 -2.03
CA TYR A 376 22.36 1.02 -2.47
C TYR A 376 21.50 1.39 -3.67
#